data_AF-A0A964WT07-F1
#
_entry.id   AF-A0A964WT07-F1
#
_cell.length_a   1.000
_cell.length_b   1.000
_cell.length_c   1.000
_cell.angle_alpha   90.00
_cell.angle_beta   90.00
_cell.angle_gamma   90.00
#
_symmetry.space_group_name_H-M   'P 1'
#
loop_
_entity.id
_entity.type
_entity.pdbx_description
1 polymer ?
#
loop_
_entity_poly.entity_id
_entity_poly.type
_entity_poly.pdbx_seq_one_letter_code
_entity_poly.pdbx_strand_id
1 'polypeptide(L)'
;MPSTQRYRVVFFKTVGNGYGRDLEICQRAVDVAADSEGSAVAKAIACFCRAEKVRAWTDHADRYAVREAPRRATADDGRPAAEA
;
A
#
# COMPACT_ATOMS: atom_id res chain seq x y z
N MET A 1 -22.28 9.41 -0.21
CA MET A 1 -21.28 8.75 -1.08
C MET A 1 -20.18 8.20 -0.20
N PRO A 2 -19.72 6.94 -0.36
CA PRO A 2 -18.63 6.45 0.46
C PRO A 2 -17.36 7.25 0.14
N SER A 3 -16.70 7.70 1.19
CA SER A 3 -15.43 8.42 1.10
C SER A 3 -14.33 7.43 0.78
N THR A 4 -13.83 7.43 -0.46
CA THR A 4 -12.68 6.60 -0.83
C THR A 4 -11.41 7.17 -0.20
N GLN A 5 -10.77 6.36 0.65
CA GLN A 5 -9.50 6.66 1.31
C GLN A 5 -8.36 5.99 0.54
N ARG A 6 -7.16 6.55 0.68
CA ARG A 6 -5.96 5.94 0.10
C ARG A 6 -5.32 5.03 1.13
N TYR A 7 -5.00 3.83 0.70
CA TYR A 7 -4.29 2.84 1.49
C TYR A 7 -3.02 2.45 0.74
N ARG A 8 -1.95 2.28 1.49
CA ARG A 8 -0.71 1.70 1.01
C ARG A 8 -0.55 0.31 1.61
N VAL A 9 -0.54 -0.69 0.75
CA VAL A 9 -0.30 -2.08 1.13
C VAL A 9 1.12 -2.46 0.73
N VAL A 10 1.92 -2.91 1.69
CA VAL A 10 3.32 -3.31 1.48
C VAL A 10 3.44 -4.80 1.70
N PHE A 11 3.94 -5.52 0.70
CA PHE A 11 4.18 -6.95 0.72
C PHE A 11 5.65 -7.22 1.04
N PHE A 12 5.88 -8.08 2.01
CA PHE A 12 7.21 -8.42 2.52
C PHE A 12 7.52 -9.89 2.29
N LYS A 13 8.79 -10.17 1.99
CA LYS A 13 9.33 -11.53 1.95
C LYS A 13 10.44 -11.65 2.97
N THR A 14 10.46 -12.76 3.68
CA THR A 14 11.48 -13.15 4.62
C THR A 14 12.47 -14.04 3.86
N VAL A 15 13.72 -13.59 3.77
CA VAL A 15 14.79 -14.36 3.14
C VAL A 15 15.75 -14.81 4.24
N GLY A 16 15.78 -16.11 4.48
CA GLY A 16 16.76 -16.73 5.35
C GLY A 16 18.08 -16.90 4.61
N ASN A 17 19.18 -16.44 5.21
CA ASN A 17 20.52 -16.62 4.65
C ASN A 17 21.22 -17.91 5.13
N GLY A 18 20.51 -18.81 5.81
CA GLY A 18 21.06 -20.07 6.35
C GLY A 18 21.91 -19.92 7.62
N TYR A 19 22.21 -18.67 8.05
CA TYR A 19 23.01 -18.37 9.24
C TYR A 19 22.17 -17.79 10.39
N GLY A 20 20.87 -18.04 10.40
CA GLY A 20 19.94 -17.60 11.44
C GLY A 20 19.63 -16.09 11.43
N ARG A 21 20.00 -15.37 10.37
CA ARG A 21 19.54 -13.99 10.14
C ARG A 21 18.50 -14.00 9.03
N ASP A 22 17.26 -13.82 9.44
CA ASP A 22 16.15 -13.60 8.52
C ASP A 22 16.06 -12.12 8.19
N LEU A 23 16.12 -11.79 6.90
CA LEU A 23 15.96 -10.44 6.41
C LEU A 23 14.56 -10.28 5.81
N GLU A 24 13.82 -9.30 6.31
CA GLU A 24 12.55 -8.92 5.74
C GLU A 24 12.80 -7.89 4.63
N ILE A 25 12.48 -8.25 3.40
CA ILE A 25 12.61 -7.40 2.22
C ILE A 25 11.24 -6.98 1.72
N CYS A 26 11.09 -5.69 1.43
CA CYS A 26 9.91 -5.16 0.76
C CYS A 26 9.92 -5.65 -0.69
N GLN A 27 9.01 -6.56 -1.03
CA GLN A 27 8.83 -7.04 -2.40
C GLN A 27 8.11 -6.01 -3.25
N ARG A 28 7.01 -5.46 -2.70
CA ARG A 28 6.20 -4.50 -3.44
C ARG A 28 5.36 -3.63 -2.52
N ALA A 29 5.18 -2.38 -2.90
CA ALA A 29 4.20 -1.50 -2.31
C ALA A 29 3.14 -1.14 -3.37
N VAL A 30 1.87 -1.19 -2.97
CA VAL A 30 0.73 -0.87 -3.82
C VAL A 30 -0.14 0.17 -3.13
N ASP A 31 -0.29 1.31 -3.78
CA ASP A 31 -1.20 2.37 -3.35
C ASP A 31 -2.55 2.20 -4.04
N VAL A 32 -3.64 2.11 -3.26
CA VAL A 32 -4.99 1.90 -3.76
C VAL A 32 -5.99 2.84 -3.09
N ALA A 33 -7.00 3.25 -3.85
CA ALA A 33 -8.17 3.93 -3.28
C ALA A 33 -9.26 2.90 -2.95
N ALA A 34 -9.75 2.91 -1.71
CA ALA A 34 -10.79 2.00 -1.24
C ALA A 34 -11.64 2.64 -0.15
N ASP A 35 -12.84 2.09 0.03
CA ASP A 35 -13.81 2.55 1.03
C ASP A 35 -13.52 1.96 2.43
N SER A 36 -12.67 0.93 2.49
CA SER A 36 -12.25 0.26 3.72
C SER A 36 -10.89 -0.42 3.53
N GLU A 37 -10.21 -0.69 4.64
CA GLU A 37 -8.94 -1.43 4.65
C GLU A 37 -9.07 -2.80 3.98
N GLY A 38 -10.14 -3.55 4.26
CA GLY A 38 -10.36 -4.86 3.65
C GLY A 38 -10.51 -4.79 2.11
N SER A 39 -11.22 -3.78 1.62
CA SER A 39 -11.34 -3.54 0.17
C SER A 39 -10.00 -3.10 -0.44
N ALA A 40 -9.20 -2.32 0.28
CA ALA A 40 -7.84 -1.95 -0.13
C ALA A 40 -6.94 -3.18 -0.26
N VAL A 41 -6.95 -4.07 0.75
CA VAL A 41 -6.15 -5.31 0.72
C VAL A 41 -6.54 -6.18 -0.46
N ALA A 42 -7.83 -6.40 -0.69
CA ALA A 42 -8.30 -7.19 -1.83
C ALA A 42 -7.84 -6.61 -3.18
N LYS A 43 -7.94 -5.29 -3.36
CA LYS A 43 -7.45 -4.59 -4.57
C LYS A 43 -5.93 -4.68 -4.71
N ALA A 44 -5.19 -4.51 -3.61
CA ALA A 44 -3.75 -4.57 -3.61
C ALA A 44 -3.22 -5.98 -3.93
N ILE A 45 -3.85 -7.03 -3.40
CA ILE A 45 -3.54 -8.43 -3.72
C ILE A 45 -3.75 -8.69 -5.20
N ALA A 46 -4.90 -8.29 -5.75
CA ALA A 46 -5.17 -8.48 -7.18
C ALA A 46 -4.14 -7.75 -8.06
N CYS A 47 -3.74 -6.54 -7.66
CA CYS A 47 -2.70 -5.77 -8.35
C CYS A 47 -1.33 -6.46 -8.26
N PHE A 48 -0.95 -6.95 -7.08
CA PHE A 48 0.29 -7.68 -6.85
C PHE A 48 0.36 -8.94 -7.72
N CYS A 49 -0.67 -9.80 -7.64
CA CYS A 49 -0.72 -11.05 -8.42
C CYS A 49 -0.62 -10.79 -9.92
N ARG A 50 -1.34 -9.78 -10.43
CA ARG A 50 -1.28 -9.40 -11.84
C ARG A 50 0.11 -8.91 -12.25
N ALA A 51 0.75 -8.12 -11.40
CA ALA A 51 2.01 -7.50 -11.74
C ALA A 51 3.21 -8.46 -11.63
N GLU A 52 3.19 -9.36 -10.64
CA GLU A 52 4.18 -10.42 -10.46
C GLU A 52 3.88 -11.67 -11.32
N LYS A 53 2.72 -11.72 -11.99
CA LYS A 53 2.23 -12.87 -12.77
C LYS A 53 2.14 -14.16 -11.97
N VAL A 54 1.72 -14.05 -10.70
CA VAL A 54 1.53 -15.17 -9.78
C VAL A 54 0.06 -15.44 -9.53
N ARG A 55 -0.27 -16.66 -9.12
CA ARG A 55 -1.66 -17.04 -8.79
C ARG A 55 -2.05 -16.56 -7.40
N ALA A 56 -1.12 -16.66 -6.45
CA ALA A 56 -1.31 -16.17 -5.09
C ALA A 56 -0.16 -15.24 -4.71
N TRP A 57 -0.47 -14.14 -4.02
CA TRP A 57 0.55 -13.21 -3.53
C TRP A 57 1.53 -13.90 -2.56
N THR A 58 1.06 -14.95 -1.86
CA THR A 58 1.85 -15.77 -0.95
C THR A 58 3.00 -16.53 -1.63
N ASP A 59 2.96 -16.69 -2.95
CA ASP A 59 4.06 -17.31 -3.70
C ASP A 59 5.34 -16.44 -3.65
N HIS A 60 5.17 -15.13 -3.54
CA HIS A 60 6.24 -14.14 -3.61
C HIS A 60 6.43 -13.31 -2.35
N ALA A 61 5.49 -13.32 -1.40
CA ALA A 61 5.57 -12.58 -0.15
C ALA A 61 4.96 -13.41 1.00
N ASP A 62 5.49 -13.27 2.21
CA ASP A 62 5.03 -14.03 3.37
C ASP A 62 4.00 -13.25 4.19
N ARG A 63 4.12 -11.92 4.19
CA ARG A 63 3.30 -11.02 5.00
C ARG A 63 3.01 -9.73 4.25
N TYR A 64 1.95 -9.03 4.65
CA TYR A 64 1.67 -7.67 4.20
C TYR A 64 1.38 -6.75 5.37
N ALA A 65 1.62 -5.45 5.19
CA ALA A 65 1.20 -4.40 6.11
C ALA A 65 0.33 -3.39 5.36
N VAL A 66 -0.72 -2.91 6.02
CA VAL A 66 -1.60 -1.88 5.48
C VAL A 66 -1.41 -0.60 6.26
N ARG A 67 -1.33 0.53 5.56
CA ARG A 67 -1.29 1.86 6.16
C ARG A 67 -2.27 2.75 5.42
N GLU A 68 -3.07 3.50 6.17
CA GLU A 68 -3.81 4.62 5.59
C GLU A 68 -2.81 5.69 5.15
N ALA A 69 -2.85 6.01 3.87
CA ALA A 69 -2.13 7.16 3.36
C ALA A 69 -2.94 8.39 3.75
N PRO A 70 -2.32 9.45 4.30
CA PRO A 70 -3.04 10.67 4.57
C PRO A 70 -3.73 11.12 3.29
N ARG A 71 -5.01 11.52 3.39
CA ARG A 71 -5.61 12.32 2.32
C ARG A 71 -4.61 13.44 2.08
N ARG A 72 -4.07 13.54 0.86
CA ARG A 72 -3.38 14.77 0.47
C ARG A 72 -4.40 15.85 0.79
N ALA A 73 -4.12 16.67 1.80
CA ALA A 73 -4.75 17.96 1.87
C ALA A 73 -4.47 18.54 0.50
N THR A 74 -5.50 18.66 -0.33
CA THR A 74 -5.45 19.57 -1.47
C THR A 74 -4.90 20.84 -0.86
N ALA A 75 -3.69 21.23 -1.27
CA ALA A 75 -3.16 22.51 -0.89
C ALA A 75 -4.27 23.51 -1.20
N ASP A 76 -4.76 24.13 -0.13
CA ASP A 76 -5.77 25.16 -0.15
C ASP A 76 -5.24 26.26 -1.06
N ASP A 77 -5.70 26.24 -2.30
CA ASP A 77 -5.58 27.34 -3.25
C ASP A 77 -6.53 28.43 -2.74
N GLY A 78 -6.00 29.41 -2.02
CA GLY A 78 -6.87 30.45 -1.48
C GLY A 78 -6.31 31.32 -0.36
N ARG A 79 -5.16 31.97 -0.53
CA ARG A 79 -4.94 33.25 0.17
C ARG A 79 -5.03 34.40 -0.82
N PRO A 80 -6.17 35.13 -0.90
CA PRO A 80 -6.21 36.38 -1.64
C PRO A 80 -5.36 37.43 -0.92
N ALA A 81 -4.82 38.34 -1.72
CA ALA A 81 -4.16 39.55 -1.29
C ALA A 81 -5.07 40.35 -0.34
N ALA A 82 -4.52 40.80 0.78
CA ALA A 82 -5.09 41.89 1.56
C ALA A 82 -3.95 42.71 2.18
N GLU A 83 -3.88 43.94 1.67
CA GLU A 83 -3.21 45.16 2.10
C GLU A 83 -2.77 45.28 3.58
N ALA A 84 -1.61 45.89 3.77
CA ALA A 84 -1.40 47.08 4.62
C ALA A 84 -0.09 47.79 4.22
#